data_AF-A0A945VAP4-F1
#
_entry.id   AF-A0A945VAP4-F1
#
_cell.length_a   1.000
_cell.length_b   1.000
_cell.length_c   1.000
_cell.angle_alpha   90.00
_cell.angle_beta   90.00
_cell.angle_gamma   90.00
#
_symmetry.space_group_name_H-M   'P 1'
#
loop_
_entity.id
_entity.type
_entity.pdbx_description
1 polymer ?
#
loop_
_entity_poly.entity_id
_entity_poly.type
_entity_poly.pdbx_seq_one_letter_code
_entity_poly.pdbx_strand_id
1 'polypeptide(L)'
;MALRTLDDFNLKNKNILIRVDMNVPIHNGQVTDSTRLSRAVPTILEVLEKGGKPILLSHFGRPTRGFDLTMSTQQAVTALSNRLK
;
A
#
# COMPACT_ATOMS: atom_id res chain seq x y z
N MET A 1 13.59 9.69 -21.86
CA MET A 1 13.13 8.28 -21.85
C MET A 1 11.85 8.21 -21.04
N ALA A 2 10.83 7.50 -21.53
CA ALA A 2 9.63 7.24 -20.74
C ALA A 2 9.98 6.28 -19.59
N LEU A 3 9.36 6.47 -18.43
CA LEU A 3 9.43 5.50 -17.34
C LEU A 3 8.68 4.23 -17.76
N ARG A 4 9.25 3.06 -17.43
CA ARG A 4 8.56 1.79 -17.63
C ARG A 4 7.39 1.66 -16.64
N THR A 5 6.32 1.06 -17.09
CA THR A 5 5.07 0.81 -16.36
C THR A 5 4.86 -0.69 -16.15
N LEU A 6 3.77 -1.07 -15.47
CA LEU A 6 3.44 -2.48 -15.25
C LEU A 6 3.15 -3.25 -16.55
N ASP A 7 2.83 -2.57 -17.65
CA ASP A 7 2.58 -3.20 -18.95
C ASP A 7 3.87 -3.65 -19.65
N ASP A 8 5.02 -3.14 -19.22
CA ASP A 8 6.33 -3.50 -19.78
C ASP A 8 6.91 -4.79 -19.19
N PHE A 9 6.20 -5.46 -18.27
CA PHE A 9 6.72 -6.61 -17.51
C PHE A 9 5.72 -7.76 -17.41
N ASN A 10 6.24 -9.00 -17.43
CA ASN A 10 5.47 -10.19 -17.04
C ASN A 10 5.54 -10.38 -15.51
N LEU A 11 4.40 -10.18 -14.83
CA LEU A 11 4.31 -10.22 -13.37
C LEU A 11 3.99 -11.61 -12.81
N LYS A 12 3.60 -12.58 -13.65
CA LYS A 12 3.12 -13.89 -13.23
C LYS A 12 4.16 -14.62 -12.37
N ASN A 13 3.73 -15.12 -11.21
CA ASN A 13 4.54 -15.84 -10.22
C ASN A 13 5.73 -15.05 -9.68
N LYS A 14 5.71 -13.71 -9.75
CA LYS A 14 6.78 -12.85 -9.21
C LYS A 14 6.31 -12.08 -7.99
N ASN A 15 7.25 -11.82 -7.09
CA ASN A 15 7.07 -10.87 -5.99
C ASN A 15 7.30 -9.46 -6.52
N ILE A 16 6.29 -8.60 -6.41
CA ILE A 16 6.34 -7.21 -6.90
C ILE A 16 6.35 -6.28 -5.70
N LEU A 17 7.50 -5.64 -5.44
CA LEU A 17 7.61 -4.63 -4.39
C LEU A 17 6.98 -3.31 -4.88
N ILE A 18 5.97 -2.83 -4.16
CA ILE A 18 5.23 -1.60 -4.51
C ILE A 18 5.42 -0.59 -3.37
N ARG A 19 6.08 0.53 -3.67
CA ARG A 19 6.11 1.67 -2.77
C ARG A 19 4.79 2.42 -2.88
N VAL A 20 3.99 2.40 -1.82
CA VAL A 20 2.67 3.04 -1.75
C VAL A 20 2.63 4.14 -0.70
N ASP A 21 1.72 5.10 -0.84
CA ASP A 21 1.42 6.05 0.22
C ASP A 21 0.22 5.57 1.03
N MET A 22 0.49 4.98 2.20
CA MET A 22 -0.53 4.59 3.18
C MET A 22 -0.55 5.53 4.40
N ASN A 23 0.11 6.69 4.34
CA ASN A 23 0.16 7.62 5.46
C ASN A 23 -1.15 8.39 5.56
N VAL A 24 -2.14 7.79 6.20
CA VAL A 24 -3.50 8.32 6.35
C VAL A 24 -3.75 8.84 7.78
N PRO A 25 -4.62 9.85 7.95
CA PRO A 25 -4.99 10.30 9.28
C PRO A 25 -5.79 9.22 10.03
N ILE A 26 -5.45 9.05 11.31
CA ILE A 26 -6.11 8.12 12.23
C ILE A 26 -6.70 8.91 13.39
N HIS A 27 -7.92 8.57 13.77
CA HIS A 27 -8.56 9.04 15.00
C HIS A 27 -9.16 7.83 15.73
N ASN A 28 -8.83 7.65 17.01
CA ASN A 28 -9.27 6.52 17.84
C ASN A 28 -9.09 5.15 17.17
N GLY A 29 -7.95 4.95 16.50
CA GLY A 29 -7.62 3.69 15.82
C GLY A 29 -8.35 3.46 14.49
N GLN A 30 -9.08 4.46 13.98
CA GLN A 30 -9.81 4.38 12.72
C GLN A 30 -9.29 5.39 11.69
N VAL A 31 -9.22 4.99 10.42
CA VAL A 31 -8.89 5.87 9.30
C VAL A 31 -10.03 6.84 9.05
N THR A 32 -9.74 8.15 9.13
CA THR A 32 -10.74 9.21 8.91
C THR A 32 -10.80 9.67 7.45
N ASP A 33 -9.71 9.56 6.71
CA ASP A 33 -9.65 9.79 5.26
C ASP A 33 -8.85 8.68 4.59
N SER A 34 -9.52 7.93 3.71
CA SER A 34 -8.95 6.80 3.00
C SER A 34 -8.50 7.09 1.58
N THR A 35 -8.53 8.34 1.13
CA THR A 35 -8.26 8.72 -0.26
C THR A 35 -6.94 8.13 -0.78
N ARG A 36 -5.90 8.13 0.05
CA ARG A 36 -4.58 7.56 -0.29
C ARG A 36 -4.63 6.04 -0.48
N LEU A 37 -5.37 5.33 0.38
CA LEU A 37 -5.54 3.88 0.25
C LEU A 37 -6.30 3.55 -1.04
N SER A 38 -7.40 4.26 -1.32
CA SER A 38 -8.20 4.05 -2.52
C SER A 38 -7.40 4.28 -3.81
N ARG A 39 -6.44 5.22 -3.81
CA ARG A 39 -5.55 5.45 -4.96
C ARG A 39 -4.54 4.33 -5.21
N ALA A 40 -4.18 3.56 -4.17
CA ALA A 40 -3.26 2.43 -4.32
C ALA A 40 -3.95 1.16 -4.84
N VAL A 41 -5.27 1.03 -4.62
CA VAL A 41 -6.05 -0.17 -4.95
C VAL A 41 -5.91 -0.60 -6.42
N PRO A 42 -6.05 0.28 -7.44
CA PRO A 42 -5.98 -0.14 -8.84
C PRO A 42 -4.66 -0.83 -9.20
N THR A 43 -3.53 -0.27 -8.75
CA THR A 43 -2.20 -0.84 -8.99
C THR A 43 -2.01 -2.18 -8.26
N ILE A 44 -2.56 -2.33 -7.06
CA ILE A 44 -2.48 -3.59 -6.31
C ILE A 44 -3.30 -4.68 -7.01
N LEU A 45 -4.52 -4.36 -7.43
CA LEU A 45 -5.40 -5.28 -8.15
C LEU A 45 -4.79 -5.70 -9.48
N GLU A 46 -4.22 -4.76 -10.24
CA GLU A 46 -3.56 -5.07 -11.52
C GLU A 46 -2.42 -6.08 -11.35
N VAL A 47 -1.59 -5.95 -10.30
CA VAL A 47 -0.54 -6.93 -10.00
C VAL A 47 -1.13 -8.31 -9.70
N LEU A 48 -2.21 -8.37 -8.91
CA LEU A 48 -2.89 -9.62 -8.57
C LEU A 48 -3.51 -10.27 -9.82
N GLU A 49 -4.20 -9.48 -10.65
CA GLU A 49 -4.83 -9.91 -11.91
C GLU A 49 -3.80 -10.46 -12.91
N LYS A 50 -2.62 -9.83 -13.00
CA LYS A 50 -1.49 -10.30 -13.81
C LYS A 50 -0.76 -11.52 -13.19
N GLY A 51 -1.25 -12.06 -12.07
CA GLY A 51 -0.72 -13.25 -11.40
C GLY A 51 0.57 -12.99 -10.59
N GLY A 52 0.86 -11.74 -10.27
CA GLY A 52 1.95 -11.35 -9.39
C GLY A 52 1.53 -11.31 -7.91
N LYS A 53 2.51 -11.32 -7.02
CA LYS A 53 2.31 -11.16 -5.58
C LYS A 53 2.75 -9.75 -5.15
N PRO A 54 1.82 -8.83 -4.85
CA PRO A 54 2.18 -7.50 -4.38
C PRO A 54 2.76 -7.56 -2.96
N ILE A 55 3.88 -6.86 -2.75
CA ILE A 55 4.52 -6.63 -1.45
C ILE A 55 4.55 -5.12 -1.24
N LEU A 56 3.79 -4.63 -0.26
CA LEU A 56 3.59 -3.18 -0.09
C LEU A 56 4.60 -2.61 0.90
N LEU A 57 5.22 -1.49 0.52
CA LEU A 57 6.11 -0.70 1.37
C LEU A 57 5.54 0.71 1.53
N SER A 58 5.33 1.14 2.77
CA SER A 58 4.93 2.51 3.09
C SER A 58 5.68 3.04 4.31
N HIS A 59 5.82 4.36 4.34
CA HIS A 59 5.99 5.10 5.57
C HIS A 59 4.65 5.29 6.29
N PHE A 60 4.69 5.60 7.57
CA PHE A 60 3.52 6.01 8.35
C PHE A 60 3.94 6.96 9.47
N GLY A 61 3.33 8.14 9.56
CA GLY A 61 3.76 9.18 10.49
C GLY A 61 5.23 9.62 10.27
N ARG A 62 5.88 10.04 11.35
CA ARG A 62 7.30 10.45 11.38
C ARG A 62 7.95 9.94 12.67
N PRO A 63 8.24 8.63 12.79
CA PRO A 63 8.88 8.07 13.97
C PRO A 63 10.29 8.65 14.11
N THR A 64 10.66 9.08 15.31
CA THR A 64 11.95 9.73 15.58
C THR A 64 12.94 8.81 16.28
N ARG A 65 12.48 7.79 17.02
CA ARG A 65 13.35 6.84 17.71
C ARG A 65 12.69 5.48 17.88
N GLY A 66 13.34 4.44 17.37
CA GLY A 66 12.91 3.05 17.54
C GLY A 66 11.54 2.76 16.91
N PHE A 67 10.96 1.63 17.29
CA PHE A 67 9.61 1.24 16.88
C PHE A 67 8.56 1.96 17.72
N ASP A 68 7.60 2.58 17.05
CA ASP A 68 6.43 3.20 17.67
C ASP A 68 5.16 2.53 17.12
N LEU A 69 4.41 1.87 18.00
CA LEU A 69 3.18 1.16 17.64
C LEU A 69 2.10 2.10 17.10
N THR A 70 2.07 3.36 17.56
CA THR A 70 1.11 4.38 17.09
C THR A 70 1.42 4.83 15.66
N MET A 71 2.69 4.68 15.24
CA MET A 71 3.14 4.99 13.88
C MET A 71 3.41 3.73 13.04
N SER A 72 2.87 2.58 13.44
CA SER A 72 2.96 1.34 12.67
C SER A 72 2.05 1.38 11.44
N THR A 73 2.50 0.84 10.31
CA THR A 73 1.65 0.65 9.11
C THR A 73 0.46 -0.28 9.38
N GLN A 74 0.50 -1.07 10.46
CA GLN A 74 -0.61 -1.92 10.90
C GLN A 74 -1.91 -1.14 11.06
N GLN A 75 -1.83 0.14 11.42
CA GLN A 75 -2.99 1.04 11.60
C GLN A 75 -3.84 1.16 10.33
N ALA A 76 -3.23 1.04 9.15
CA ALA A 76 -3.92 1.17 7.86
C ALA A 76 -4.29 -0.18 7.21
N VAL A 77 -3.84 -1.32 7.76
CA VAL A 77 -4.00 -2.64 7.13
C VAL A 77 -5.46 -3.04 7.01
N THR A 78 -6.24 -2.90 8.10
CA THR A 78 -7.67 -3.25 8.07
C THR A 78 -8.42 -2.39 7.05
N ALA A 79 -8.14 -1.09 7.01
CA ALA A 79 -8.77 -0.17 6.08
C ALA A 79 -8.42 -0.48 4.62
N LEU A 80 -7.16 -0.83 4.32
CA LEU A 80 -6.75 -1.25 2.98
C LEU A 80 -7.39 -2.59 2.60
N SER A 81 -7.36 -3.59 3.48
CA SER A 81 -7.92 -4.92 3.25
C SER A 81 -9.40 -4.86 2.88
N ASN A 82 -10.18 -4.03 3.57
CA ASN A 82 -11.60 -3.83 3.25
C ASN A 82 -11.85 -3.21 1.87
N ARG A 83 -10.84 -2.63 1.22
CA ARG A 83 -10.92 -2.01 -0.12
C ARG A 83 -10.37 -2.91 -1.24
N LEU A 84 -9.75 -4.04 -0.88
CA LEU A 84 -9.26 -5.04 -1.82
C LEU A 84 -10.24 -6.22 -2.00
N LYS A 85 -11.37 -6.19 -1.29
CA LYS A 85 -12.51 -7.09 -1.48
C LYS A 85 -13.38 -6.56 -2.61
#